data_AF-Q7NIK6-F1
#
_entry.id   AF-Q7NIK6-F1
#
_cell.length_a   1.000
_cell.length_b   1.000
_cell.length_c   1.000
_cell.angle_alpha   90.00
_cell.angle_beta   90.00
_cell.angle_gamma   90.00
#
_symmetry.space_group_name_H-M   'P 1'
#
loop_
_entity.id
_entity.type
_entity.pdbx_description
1 polymer ?
#
loop_
_entity_poly.entity_id
_entity_poly.type
_entity_poly.pdbx_seq_one_letter_code
_entity_poly.pdbx_strand_id
1 'polypeptide(L)'
;MQTPAFEAWPQIGESLAHYVRRRRETLCLSQRELALKAAIHPQSVGKIERGQTTRLNLRTKKTLALALEIPAEHLEAAERGRPLPAGGIVQFCPQCWEPGSEADVLWLDPRAHYCYMCGTPLCDRCPNCQESVASLKFRFCPYCGTGYKAPV
;
A
#
# COMPACT_ATOMS: atom_id res chain seq x y z
N MET A 1 2.35 -19.79 10.09
CA MET A 1 0.93 -19.46 9.88
C MET A 1 0.90 -18.16 9.10
N GLN A 2 0.31 -18.14 7.90
CA GLN A 2 0.24 -16.94 7.07
C GLN A 2 -0.83 -16.00 7.63
N THR A 3 -0.40 -14.84 8.14
CA THR A 3 -1.31 -13.76 8.56
C THR A 3 -2.00 -13.19 7.31
N PRO A 4 -3.33 -13.02 7.31
CA PRO A 4 -4.05 -12.52 6.15
C PRO A 4 -3.59 -11.10 5.78
N ALA A 5 -3.48 -10.82 4.47
CA ALA A 5 -2.86 -9.62 3.90
C ALA A 5 -3.44 -8.27 4.40
N PHE A 6 -4.71 -8.26 4.84
CA PHE A 6 -5.40 -7.06 5.35
C PHE A 6 -4.87 -6.56 6.69
N GLU A 7 -4.24 -7.41 7.50
CA GLU A 7 -3.82 -7.06 8.87
C GLU A 7 -2.46 -6.33 8.90
N ALA A 8 -1.72 -6.40 7.80
CA ALA A 8 -0.43 -5.75 7.62
C ALA A 8 -0.53 -4.26 7.25
N TRP A 9 -1.74 -3.73 7.05
CA TRP A 9 -1.95 -2.38 6.55
C TRP A 9 -1.96 -1.35 7.68
N PRO A 10 -1.47 -0.11 7.46
CA PRO A 10 -1.61 0.97 8.42
C PRO A 10 -3.09 1.36 8.55
N GLN A 11 -3.58 1.49 9.78
CA GLN A 11 -4.95 1.92 10.04
C GLN A 11 -5.12 3.42 9.74
N ILE A 12 -6.36 3.84 9.50
CA ILE A 12 -6.68 5.25 9.25
C ILE A 12 -6.29 6.09 10.47
N GLY A 13 -5.42 7.09 10.27
CA GLY A 13 -4.92 7.95 11.34
C GLY A 13 -3.85 7.31 12.25
N GLU A 14 -3.39 6.09 11.93
CA GLU A 14 -2.33 5.43 12.69
C GLU A 14 -0.98 6.12 12.45
N SER A 15 -0.31 6.50 13.55
CA SER A 15 1.04 7.04 13.47
C SER A 15 2.05 5.94 13.10
N LEU A 16 3.17 6.33 12.47
CA LEU A 16 4.31 5.44 12.24
C LEU A 16 4.73 4.66 13.50
N ALA A 17 4.74 5.33 14.66
CA ALA A 17 5.12 4.73 15.93
C ALA A 17 4.19 3.57 16.33
N HIS A 18 2.88 3.81 16.23
CA HIS A 18 1.86 2.80 16.56
C HIS A 18 1.87 1.65 15.54
N TYR A 19 1.98 1.99 14.25
CA TYR A 19 2.03 1.00 13.17
C TYR A 19 3.23 0.04 13.30
N VAL A 20 4.43 0.58 13.52
CA VAL A 20 5.65 -0.22 13.71
C VAL A 20 5.53 -1.11 14.96
N ARG A 21 5.02 -0.57 16.08
CA ARG A 21 4.82 -1.35 17.31
C ARG A 21 3.84 -2.50 17.10
N ARG A 22 2.68 -2.21 16.51
CA ARG A 22 1.64 -3.21 16.23
C ARG A 22 2.18 -4.32 15.34
N ARG A 23 2.85 -3.99 14.24
CA ARG A 23 3.46 -4.98 13.34
C ARG A 23 4.52 -5.82 14.03
N ARG A 24 5.37 -5.21 14.86
CA ARG A 24 6.36 -5.93 15.67
C ARG A 24 5.69 -6.96 16.59
N GLU A 25 4.63 -6.55 17.27
CA GLU A 25 3.89 -7.39 18.22
C GLU A 25 3.13 -8.52 17.52
N THR A 26 2.56 -8.29 16.35
CA THR A 26 1.96 -9.35 15.51
C THR A 26 2.99 -10.41 15.10
N LEU A 27 4.25 -10.01 14.91
CA LEU A 27 5.36 -10.93 14.60
C LEU A 27 6.00 -11.54 15.86
N CYS A 28 5.47 -11.25 17.06
CA CYS A 28 6.01 -11.69 18.35
C CYS A 28 7.49 -11.32 18.56
N LEU A 29 7.94 -10.19 18.01
CA LEU A 29 9.32 -9.72 18.14
C LEU A 29 9.48 -8.75 19.31
N SER A 30 10.60 -8.80 20.00
CA SER A 30 11.07 -7.70 20.87
C SER A 30 11.65 -6.54 20.04
N GLN A 31 11.77 -5.35 20.65
CA GLN A 31 12.42 -4.21 19.98
C GLN A 31 13.87 -4.52 19.56
N ARG A 32 14.57 -5.34 20.36
CA ARG A 32 15.95 -5.75 20.09
C ARG A 32 16.02 -6.74 18.92
N GLU A 33 15.10 -7.69 18.84
CA GLU A 33 15.03 -8.63 17.71
C GLU A 33 14.65 -7.92 16.40
N LEU A 34 13.71 -6.97 16.45
CA LEU A 34 13.38 -6.14 15.30
C LEU A 34 14.60 -5.34 14.82
N ALA A 35 15.34 -4.72 15.74
CA ALA A 35 16.54 -3.96 15.42
C ALA A 35 17.62 -4.84 14.77
N LEU A 36 17.82 -6.06 15.29
CA LEU A 36 18.74 -7.05 14.71
C LEU A 36 18.29 -7.47 13.30
N LYS A 37 17.01 -7.83 13.10
CA LYS A 37 16.46 -8.17 11.78
C LYS A 37 16.60 -7.02 10.78
N ALA A 38 16.35 -5.78 11.21
CA ALA A 38 16.41 -4.59 10.34
C ALA A 38 17.84 -4.03 10.17
N ALA A 39 18.84 -4.64 10.80
CA ALA A 39 20.23 -4.16 10.83
C ALA A 39 20.35 -2.67 11.24
N ILE A 40 19.59 -2.26 12.25
CA ILE A 40 19.61 -0.90 12.82
C ILE A 40 19.89 -0.95 14.32
N HIS A 41 20.26 0.19 14.90
CA HIS A 41 20.52 0.27 16.33
C HIS A 41 19.22 0.09 17.15
N PRO A 42 19.23 -0.67 18.27
CA PRO A 42 18.03 -0.85 19.11
C PRO A 42 17.40 0.45 19.60
N GLN A 43 18.22 1.48 19.86
CA GLN A 43 17.70 2.81 20.24
C GLN A 43 16.90 3.47 19.12
N SER A 44 17.21 3.19 17.85
CA SER A 44 16.46 3.73 16.71
C SER A 44 15.03 3.18 16.70
N VAL A 45 14.85 1.87 16.95
CA VAL A 45 13.52 1.28 17.10
C VAL A 45 12.77 1.94 18.26
N GLY A 46 13.41 2.11 19.41
CA GLY A 46 12.80 2.78 20.55
C GLY A 46 12.40 4.24 20.27
N LYS A 47 13.19 5.00 19.51
CA LYS A 47 12.85 6.37 19.10
C LYS A 47 11.66 6.40 18.14
N ILE A 48 11.58 5.45 17.21
CA ILE A 48 10.46 5.30 16.27
C ILE A 48 9.18 4.97 17.04
N GLU A 49 9.19 3.93 17.87
CA GLU A 49 7.99 3.48 18.60
C GLU A 49 7.50 4.48 19.67
N ARG A 50 8.33 5.43 20.09
CA ARG A 50 7.93 6.55 20.97
C ARG A 50 7.50 7.81 20.19
N GLY A 51 7.50 7.77 18.86
CA GLY A 51 7.15 8.92 18.02
C GLY A 51 8.21 10.02 17.98
N GLN A 52 9.42 9.79 18.51
CA GLN A 52 10.53 10.75 18.42
C GLN A 52 11.13 10.79 17.01
N THR A 53 10.91 9.73 16.23
CA THR A 53 11.28 9.67 14.82
C THR A 53 10.03 9.44 13.99
N THR A 54 9.58 10.50 13.32
CA THR A 54 8.38 10.49 12.47
C THR A 54 8.70 10.34 10.97
N ARG A 55 9.97 10.48 10.58
CA ARG A 55 10.46 10.29 9.21
C ARG A 55 11.69 9.39 9.20
N LEU A 56 11.66 8.36 8.38
CA LEU A 56 12.77 7.42 8.18
C LEU A 56 13.55 7.77 6.91
N ASN A 57 14.86 7.59 6.94
CA ASN A 57 15.65 7.63 5.71
C ASN A 57 15.34 6.39 4.84
N LEU A 58 15.67 6.47 3.54
CA LEU A 58 15.33 5.43 2.57
C LEU A 58 15.92 4.06 2.93
N ARG A 59 17.16 4.02 3.45
CA ARG A 59 17.83 2.77 3.83
C ARG A 59 17.10 2.10 5.00
N THR A 60 16.89 2.84 6.08
CA THR A 60 16.18 2.38 7.29
C THR A 60 14.76 1.94 6.93
N LYS A 61 14.08 2.67 6.06
CA LYS A 61 12.73 2.29 5.61
C LYS A 61 12.71 0.94 4.91
N LYS A 62 13.63 0.71 3.97
CA LYS A 62 13.74 -0.57 3.25
C LYS A 62 14.06 -1.73 4.20
N THR A 63 15.06 -1.58 5.07
CA THR A 63 15.46 -2.67 5.97
C THR A 63 14.43 -2.94 7.06
N LEU A 64 13.76 -1.90 7.56
CA LEU A 64 12.67 -2.04 8.53
C LEU A 64 11.43 -2.69 7.90
N ALA A 65 11.07 -2.33 6.67
CA ALA A 65 9.97 -2.95 5.93
C ALA A 65 10.19 -4.45 5.73
N LEU A 66 11.41 -4.84 5.33
CA LEU A 66 11.81 -6.25 5.20
C LEU A 66 11.71 -6.98 6.54
N ALA A 67 12.20 -6.37 7.63
CA ALA A 67 12.14 -6.97 8.97
C ALA A 67 10.72 -7.13 9.52
N LEU A 68 9.80 -6.25 9.12
CA LEU A 68 8.38 -6.25 9.50
C LEU A 68 7.49 -7.05 8.53
N GLU A 69 8.08 -7.67 7.50
CA GLU A 69 7.39 -8.48 6.50
C GLU A 69 6.27 -7.69 5.80
N ILE A 70 6.56 -6.43 5.43
CA ILE A 70 5.63 -5.52 4.75
C ILE A 70 6.30 -4.81 3.57
N PRO A 71 5.53 -4.32 2.59
CA PRO A 71 6.03 -3.39 1.58
C PRO A 71 6.48 -2.06 2.20
N ALA A 72 7.52 -1.44 1.64
CA ALA A 72 8.05 -0.17 2.15
C ALA A 72 7.03 0.97 2.07
N GLU A 73 6.10 0.91 1.12
CA GLU A 73 5.01 1.89 0.94
C GLU A 73 4.06 1.97 2.14
N HIS A 74 3.92 0.89 2.92
CA HIS A 74 3.12 0.91 4.14
C HIS A 74 3.73 1.83 5.21
N LEU A 75 5.07 1.80 5.34
CA LEU A 75 5.78 2.74 6.21
C LEU A 75 5.67 4.17 5.69
N GLU A 76 5.68 4.38 4.37
CA GLU A 76 5.48 5.72 3.80
C GLU A 76 4.10 6.30 4.05
N ALA A 77 3.08 5.45 3.97
CA ALA A 77 1.71 5.82 4.27
C ALA A 77 1.55 6.22 5.74
N ALA A 78 2.10 5.40 6.65
CA ALA A 78 2.10 5.67 8.08
C ALA A 78 2.90 6.95 8.44
N GLU A 79 4.00 7.24 7.75
CA GLU A 79 4.76 8.50 7.89
C GLU A 79 3.95 9.73 7.49
N ARG A 80 3.14 9.60 6.43
CA ARG A 80 2.40 10.72 5.84
C ARG A 80 1.02 10.92 6.48
N GLY A 81 0.61 10.02 7.38
CA GLY A 81 -0.75 9.98 7.93
C GLY A 81 -1.81 9.83 6.84
N ARG A 82 -1.41 9.35 5.65
CA ARG A 82 -2.32 9.11 4.54
C ARG A 82 -2.79 7.67 4.64
N PRO A 83 -4.11 7.41 4.69
CA PRO A 83 -4.58 6.05 4.54
C PRO A 83 -4.11 5.54 3.17
N LEU A 84 -3.45 4.38 3.13
CA LEU A 84 -3.50 3.58 1.91
C LEU A 84 -4.98 3.25 1.71
N PRO A 85 -5.55 3.46 0.51
CA PRO A 85 -6.98 3.29 0.28
C PRO A 85 -7.35 1.90 0.80
N ALA A 86 -8.26 1.82 1.77
CA ALA A 86 -8.57 0.61 2.56
C ALA A 86 -9.16 -0.56 1.74
N GLY A 87 -9.25 -0.42 0.42
CA GLY A 87 -9.37 -1.52 -0.52
C GLY A 87 -8.12 -1.49 -1.40
N GLY A 88 -7.51 -2.66 -1.60
CA GLY A 88 -6.40 -2.91 -2.55
C GLY A 88 -6.38 -1.91 -3.70
N ILE A 89 -5.19 -1.43 -4.09
CA ILE A 89 -5.05 -0.56 -5.27
C ILE A 89 -5.89 -1.17 -6.39
N VAL A 90 -6.97 -0.49 -6.75
CA VAL A 90 -7.90 -1.00 -7.75
C VAL A 90 -7.30 -0.65 -9.10
N GLN A 91 -6.40 -1.52 -9.55
CA GLN A 91 -5.75 -1.40 -10.84
C GLN A 91 -6.61 -2.11 -11.87
N PHE A 92 -6.78 -1.48 -13.04
CA PHE A 92 -7.48 -2.10 -14.15
C PHE A 92 -6.87 -1.65 -15.47
N CYS A 93 -7.11 -2.44 -16.51
CA CYS A 93 -6.76 -2.05 -17.86
C CYS A 93 -7.90 -1.23 -18.48
N PRO A 94 -7.69 0.03 -18.89
CA PRO A 94 -8.76 0.83 -19.49
C PRO A 94 -9.20 0.36 -20.89
N GLN A 95 -8.48 -0.59 -21.49
CA GLN A 95 -8.81 -1.22 -22.77
C GLN A 95 -9.56 -2.55 -22.58
N CYS A 96 -8.99 -3.44 -21.75
CA CYS A 96 -9.51 -4.79 -21.57
C CYS A 96 -10.61 -4.91 -20.53
N TRP A 97 -10.72 -3.96 -19.59
CA TRP A 97 -11.75 -4.03 -18.56
C TRP A 97 -13.16 -3.82 -19.13
N GLU A 98 -14.11 -4.58 -18.63
CA GLU A 98 -15.53 -4.46 -18.95
C GLU A 98 -16.26 -3.72 -17.82
N PRO A 99 -17.00 -2.64 -18.12
CA PRO A 99 -17.67 -1.89 -17.07
C PRO A 99 -18.66 -2.73 -16.27
N GLY A 100 -18.47 -2.77 -14.95
CA GLY A 100 -19.28 -3.59 -14.04
C GLY A 100 -18.74 -5.01 -13.81
N SER A 101 -17.67 -5.40 -14.49
CA SER A 101 -16.91 -6.61 -14.16
C SER A 101 -15.90 -6.33 -13.05
N GLU A 102 -15.52 -7.39 -12.33
CA GLU A 102 -14.38 -7.35 -11.42
C GLU A 102 -13.07 -7.16 -12.20
N ALA A 103 -12.02 -6.70 -11.52
CA ALA A 103 -10.67 -6.66 -12.08
C ALA A 103 -10.13 -8.07 -12.29
N ASP A 104 -9.31 -8.24 -13.34
CA ASP A 104 -8.53 -9.46 -13.49
C ASP A 104 -7.60 -9.64 -12.27
N VAL A 105 -7.53 -10.85 -11.74
CA VAL A 105 -6.68 -11.19 -10.58
C VAL A 105 -5.21 -10.87 -10.88
N LEU A 106 -4.78 -10.97 -12.14
CA LEU A 106 -3.42 -10.61 -12.56
C LEU A 106 -3.12 -9.11 -12.40
N TRP A 107 -4.13 -8.24 -12.49
CA TRP A 107 -3.97 -6.81 -12.25
C TRP A 107 -3.88 -6.48 -10.77
N LEU A 108 -4.30 -7.39 -9.89
CA LEU A 108 -4.24 -7.20 -8.44
C LEU A 108 -2.85 -7.52 -7.85
N ASP A 109 -1.92 -8.06 -8.65
CA ASP A 109 -0.52 -8.23 -8.23
C ASP A 109 0.16 -6.86 -8.12
N PRO A 110 0.76 -6.50 -6.97
CA PRO A 110 1.46 -5.22 -6.79
C PRO A 110 2.59 -4.95 -7.79
N ARG A 111 3.12 -5.99 -8.46
CA ARG A 111 4.17 -5.91 -9.47
C ARG A 111 3.62 -5.76 -10.89
N ALA A 112 2.31 -5.86 -11.07
CA ALA A 112 1.67 -5.66 -12.36
C ALA A 112 1.66 -4.16 -12.69
N HIS A 113 2.43 -3.77 -13.69
CA HIS A 113 2.41 -2.39 -14.22
C HIS A 113 1.67 -2.28 -15.56
N TYR A 114 1.54 -3.41 -16.27
CA TYR A 114 0.96 -3.49 -17.61
C TYR A 114 -0.02 -4.65 -17.70
N CYS A 115 -1.07 -4.48 -18.50
CA CYS A 115 -2.03 -5.53 -18.80
C CYS A 115 -1.35 -6.66 -19.57
N TYR A 116 -1.44 -7.89 -19.07
CA TYR A 116 -0.87 -9.06 -19.73
C TYR A 116 -1.51 -9.36 -21.10
N MET A 117 -2.76 -8.95 -21.31
CA MET A 117 -3.50 -9.21 -22.55
C MET A 117 -3.18 -8.23 -23.69
N CYS A 118 -3.06 -6.93 -23.38
CA CYS A 118 -2.91 -5.89 -24.42
C CYS A 118 -1.65 -5.01 -24.26
N GLY A 119 -0.86 -5.20 -23.20
CA GLY A 119 0.35 -4.41 -22.92
C GLY A 119 0.08 -2.96 -22.51
N THR A 120 -1.18 -2.53 -22.36
CA THR A 120 -1.52 -1.16 -21.92
C THR A 120 -1.17 -1.00 -20.43
N PRO A 121 -0.62 0.16 -19.99
CA PRO A 121 -0.39 0.44 -18.58
C PRO A 121 -1.66 0.29 -17.75
N LEU A 122 -1.54 -0.31 -16.57
CA LEU A 122 -2.66 -0.39 -15.64
C LEU A 122 -2.92 0.98 -15.02
N CYS A 123 -4.20 1.30 -14.81
CA CYS A 123 -4.64 2.56 -14.22
C CYS A 123 -5.27 2.30 -12.87
N ASP A 124 -4.90 3.12 -11.88
CA ASP A 124 -5.50 3.21 -10.55
C ASP A 124 -6.20 4.55 -10.32
N ARG A 125 -6.19 5.41 -11.34
CA ARG A 125 -6.68 6.80 -11.31
C ARG A 125 -7.55 7.10 -12.51
N CYS A 126 -8.45 8.06 -12.33
CA CYS A 126 -9.24 8.60 -13.43
C CYS A 126 -8.31 9.27 -14.47
N PRO A 127 -8.48 9.00 -15.77
CA PRO A 127 -7.66 9.63 -16.82
C PRO A 127 -7.88 11.14 -16.93
N ASN A 128 -9.01 11.66 -16.44
CA ASN A 128 -9.32 13.09 -16.51
C ASN A 128 -8.95 13.83 -15.22
N CYS A 129 -9.57 13.48 -14.08
CA CYS A 129 -9.35 14.22 -12.82
C CYS A 129 -8.22 13.66 -11.94
N GLN A 130 -7.57 12.56 -12.34
CA GLN A 130 -6.48 11.89 -11.58
C GLN A 130 -6.84 11.41 -10.17
N GLU A 131 -8.12 11.49 -9.80
CA GLU A 131 -8.62 10.98 -8.54
C GLU A 131 -8.54 9.44 -8.52
N SER A 132 -8.26 8.89 -7.35
CA SER A 132 -8.11 7.44 -7.19
C SER A 132 -9.41 6.69 -7.44
N VAL A 133 -9.32 5.55 -8.14
CA VAL A 133 -10.48 4.71 -8.43
C VAL A 133 -10.84 3.91 -7.18
N ALA A 134 -11.92 4.30 -6.51
CA ALA A 134 -12.39 3.65 -5.30
C ALA A 134 -13.07 2.29 -5.56
N SER A 135 -13.65 2.08 -6.76
CA SER A 135 -14.35 0.85 -7.12
C SER A 135 -14.56 0.72 -8.63
N LEU A 136 -14.39 -0.50 -9.17
CA LEU A 136 -14.76 -0.86 -10.56
C LEU A 136 -16.22 -1.30 -10.71
N LYS A 137 -17.03 -1.19 -9.65
CA LYS A 137 -18.46 -1.42 -9.78
C LYS A 137 -19.12 -0.39 -10.72
N PHE A 138 -18.52 0.79 -10.83
CA PHE A 138 -19.06 1.90 -11.62
C PHE A 138 -18.22 2.14 -12.88
N ARG A 139 -18.91 2.40 -13.99
CA ARG A 139 -18.29 2.72 -15.29
C ARG A 139 -17.61 4.10 -15.32
N PHE A 140 -18.05 5.01 -14.46
CA PHE A 140 -17.70 6.42 -14.49
C PHE A 140 -17.05 6.86 -13.19
N CYS A 141 -16.17 7.85 -13.28
CA CYS A 141 -15.61 8.52 -12.12
C CYS A 141 -16.72 9.27 -11.36
N PRO A 142 -16.89 9.04 -10.04
CA PRO A 142 -17.92 9.71 -9.26
C PRO A 142 -17.66 11.22 -9.09
N TYR A 143 -16.43 11.67 -9.33
CA TYR A 143 -16.03 13.08 -9.14
C TYR A 143 -16.18 13.93 -10.40
N CYS A 144 -15.81 13.39 -11.56
CA CYS A 144 -15.82 14.15 -12.83
C CYS A 144 -16.75 13.58 -13.90
N GLY A 145 -17.43 12.45 -13.64
CA GLY A 145 -18.33 11.81 -14.58
C GLY A 145 -17.66 11.17 -15.80
N THR A 146 -16.33 11.25 -15.91
CA THR A 146 -15.60 10.67 -17.05
C THR A 146 -15.60 9.14 -16.98
N GLY A 147 -15.85 8.49 -18.11
CA GLY A 147 -15.77 7.04 -18.22
C GLY A 147 -14.34 6.55 -18.02
N TYR A 148 -14.18 5.45 -17.28
CA TYR A 148 -12.86 4.86 -17.05
C TYR A 148 -12.33 4.09 -18.26
N LYS A 149 -13.23 3.56 -19.10
CA LYS A 149 -12.88 2.89 -20.35
C LYS A 149 -12.59 3.94 -21.42
N ALA A 150 -11.44 3.82 -22.09
CA ALA A 150 -11.15 4.66 -23.24
C ALA A 150 -12.17 4.38 -24.36
N PRO A 151 -12.67 5.40 -25.06
CA PRO A 151 -13.41 5.16 -26.30
C PRO A 151 -12.48 4.45 -27.30
N VAL A 152 -13.02 3.44 -27.97
CA VAL A 152 -12.37 2.72 -29.07
C VAL A 152 -12.30 3.61 -30.30
#